data_AF-A0A918NVL5-F1
#
_entry.id   AF-A0A918NVL5-F1
#
_cell.length_a   1.000
_cell.length_b   1.000
_cell.length_c   1.000
_cell.angle_alpha   90.00
_cell.angle_beta   90.00
_cell.angle_gamma   90.00
#
_symmetry.space_group_name_H-M   'P 1'
#
loop_
_entity.id
_entity.type
_entity.pdbx_description
1 polymer ?
#
loop_
_entity_poly.entity_id
_entity_poly.type
_entity_poly.pdbx_seq_one_letter_code
_entity_poly.pdbx_strand_id
1 'polypeptide(L)'
;MGSSPKRPRSQRPRLPESSSSQKAAKYAWNGGLTGTSKQAGNLPVVEVCTTDGCGAPSSGPAPRAAMVQVHGAGSDAAAHWYCHGRCAAIAAARADLRTGGHRQAGRS
;
A
#
# COMPACT_ATOMS: atom_id res chain seq x y z
N MET A 1 -29.09 17.89 19.99
CA MET A 1 -27.81 18.09 19.29
C MET A 1 -27.67 16.98 18.24
N GLY A 2 -28.07 17.24 16.99
CA GLY A 2 -28.13 16.23 15.94
C GLY A 2 -26.79 16.05 15.25
N SER A 3 -26.23 14.84 15.30
CA SER A 3 -25.03 14.49 14.55
C SER A 3 -25.34 14.41 13.05
N SER A 4 -24.80 15.35 12.26
CA SER A 4 -24.90 15.29 10.80
C SER A 4 -24.29 13.99 10.27
N PRO A 5 -25.00 13.23 9.41
CA PRO A 5 -24.49 12.00 8.84
C PRO A 5 -23.24 12.27 8.00
N LYS A 6 -22.15 11.56 8.28
CA LYS A 6 -20.90 11.67 7.52
C LYS A 6 -21.15 11.16 6.10
N ARG A 7 -21.25 12.09 5.14
CA ARG A 7 -21.34 11.75 3.72
C ARG A 7 -20.14 10.89 3.29
N PRO A 8 -20.34 9.86 2.43
CA PRO A 8 -19.26 9.08 1.86
C PRO A 8 -18.26 10.00 1.14
N ARG A 9 -16.96 9.65 1.20
CA ARG A 9 -15.86 10.50 0.68
C ARG A 9 -16.06 10.93 -0.78
N SER A 10 -16.67 10.07 -1.60
CA SER A 10 -17.00 10.33 -3.00
C SER A 10 -18.04 11.43 -3.23
N GLN A 11 -18.86 11.75 -2.22
CA GLN A 11 -19.91 12.77 -2.29
C GLN A 11 -19.54 14.07 -1.56
N ARG A 12 -18.29 14.22 -1.09
CA ARG A 12 -17.86 15.48 -0.50
C ARG A 12 -17.62 16.50 -1.62
N PRO A 13 -18.24 17.68 -1.57
CA PRO A 13 -17.92 18.76 -2.49
C PRO A 13 -16.41 19.01 -2.47
N ARG A 14 -15.75 18.94 -3.63
CA ARG A 14 -14.37 19.38 -3.73
C ARG A 14 -14.38 20.89 -3.54
N LEU A 15 -13.73 21.36 -2.47
CA LEU A 15 -13.52 22.78 -2.30
C LEU A 15 -12.63 23.28 -3.46
N PRO A 16 -12.86 24.50 -3.95
CA PRO A 16 -11.96 25.10 -4.92
C PRO A 16 -10.59 25.35 -4.27
N GLU A 17 -9.50 25.12 -5.01
CA GLU A 17 -8.11 25.27 -4.55
C GLU A 17 -7.80 26.64 -3.95
N SER A 18 -8.55 27.66 -4.37
CA SER A 18 -8.45 29.03 -3.88
C SER A 18 -9.10 29.26 -2.50
N SER A 19 -9.90 28.31 -2.01
CA SER A 19 -10.62 28.44 -0.73
C SER A 19 -9.65 28.55 0.45
N SER A 20 -10.03 29.36 1.45
CA SER A 20 -9.25 29.55 2.67
C SER A 20 -8.99 28.24 3.41
N SER A 21 -10.00 27.36 3.49
CA SER A 21 -9.88 26.06 4.15
C SER A 21 -8.88 25.14 3.47
N GLN A 22 -8.82 25.14 2.12
CA GLN A 22 -7.85 24.32 1.40
C GLN A 22 -6.43 24.91 1.47
N LYS A 23 -6.31 26.24 1.49
CA LYS A 23 -5.03 26.93 1.78
C LYS A 23 -4.51 26.62 3.18
N ALA A 24 -5.39 26.64 4.19
CA ALA A 24 -5.04 26.30 5.57
C ALA A 24 -4.62 24.83 5.71
N ALA A 25 -5.33 23.90 5.06
CA ALA A 25 -4.96 22.49 5.04
C ALA A 25 -3.61 22.27 4.33
N LYS A 26 -3.37 22.95 3.21
CA LYS A 26 -2.08 22.92 2.52
C LYS A 26 -0.96 23.43 3.43
N TYR A 27 -1.15 24.58 4.07
CA TYR A 27 -0.19 25.18 5.01
C TYR A 27 0.10 24.26 6.20
N ALA A 28 -0.93 23.64 6.79
CA ALA A 28 -0.76 22.69 7.89
C ALA A 28 0.03 21.44 7.47
N TRP A 29 -0.11 21.00 6.23
CA TRP A 29 0.60 19.83 5.71
C TRP A 29 2.06 20.12 5.37
N ASN A 30 2.35 21.27 4.74
CA ASN A 30 3.66 21.55 4.17
C ASN A 30 4.40 22.74 4.83
N GLY A 31 3.89 23.29 5.92
CA GLY A 31 4.49 24.42 6.64
C GLY A 31 4.52 25.72 5.83
N GLY A 32 3.67 25.86 4.81
CA GLY A 32 3.67 27.03 3.93
C GLY A 32 4.75 27.00 2.85
N LEU A 33 5.45 25.87 2.66
CA LEU A 33 6.40 25.71 1.56
C LEU A 33 5.68 25.84 0.21
N THR A 34 6.21 26.69 -0.66
CA THR A 34 5.73 26.90 -2.03
C THR A 34 6.87 26.69 -3.03
N GLY A 35 6.54 26.45 -4.30
CA GLY A 35 7.52 26.18 -5.37
C GLY A 35 7.40 24.80 -5.98
N THR A 36 8.26 24.51 -6.96
CA THR A 36 8.29 23.23 -7.68
C THR A 36 8.82 22.15 -6.75
N SER A 37 8.04 21.08 -6.56
CA SER A 37 8.51 19.91 -5.81
C SER A 37 9.73 19.31 -6.50
N LYS A 38 10.70 18.81 -5.71
CA LYS A 38 11.80 18.03 -6.27
C LYS A 38 11.19 16.88 -7.07
N GLN A 39 11.67 16.69 -8.30
CA GLN A 39 11.26 15.56 -9.12
C GLN A 39 11.51 14.28 -8.32
N ALA A 40 10.49 13.42 -8.25
CA ALA A 40 10.65 12.12 -7.60
C ALA A 40 11.85 11.43 -8.25
N GLY A 41 12.84 11.05 -7.44
CA GLY A 41 13.95 10.26 -7.93
C GLY A 41 13.38 8.94 -8.46
N ASN A 42 13.74 8.57 -9.68
CA ASN A 42 13.31 7.30 -10.27
C ASN A 42 14.16 6.14 -9.70
N LEU A 43 14.30 6.12 -8.37
CA LEU A 43 15.03 5.08 -7.67
C LEU A 43 14.08 3.90 -7.49
N PRO A 44 14.50 2.67 -7.82
CA PRO A 44 13.72 1.51 -7.48
C PRO A 44 13.58 1.46 -5.95
N VAL A 45 12.34 1.46 -5.47
CA VAL A 45 12.02 1.38 -4.03
C VAL A 45 12.58 0.08 -3.41
N VAL A 46 12.74 -0.95 -4.24
CA VAL A 46 13.37 -2.22 -3.90
C VAL A 46 14.10 -2.71 -5.15
N GLU A 47 15.33 -3.19 -5.00
CA GLU A 47 15.99 -3.96 -6.07
C GLU A 47 15.11 -5.14 -6.51
N VAL A 48 15.00 -5.34 -7.82
CA VAL A 48 14.21 -6.43 -8.37
C VAL A 48 14.94 -7.74 -8.08
N CYS A 49 14.26 -8.69 -7.42
CA CYS A 49 14.79 -10.03 -7.25
C CYS A 49 14.82 -10.73 -8.61
N THR A 50 16.00 -11.18 -9.02
CA THR A 50 16.23 -11.89 -10.29
C THR A 50 16.18 -13.41 -10.15
N THR A 51 15.85 -13.93 -8.95
CA THR A 51 15.73 -15.37 -8.73
C THR A 51 14.54 -15.93 -9.49
N ASP A 52 14.80 -16.90 -10.37
CA ASP A 52 13.75 -17.61 -11.11
C ASP A 52 12.63 -18.11 -10.22
N GLY A 53 11.40 -17.84 -10.65
CA GLY A 53 10.18 -18.22 -9.93
C GLY A 53 9.75 -17.27 -8.82
N CYS A 54 10.57 -16.30 -8.42
CA CYS A 54 10.18 -15.31 -7.40
C CYS A 54 9.07 -14.40 -7.93
N GLY A 55 7.93 -14.38 -7.25
CA GLY A 55 6.71 -13.69 -7.67
C GLY A 55 5.81 -14.50 -8.60
N ALA A 56 6.13 -15.77 -8.91
CA ALA A 56 5.30 -16.61 -9.75
C ALA A 56 3.98 -17.00 -9.04
N PRO A 57 2.86 -17.19 -9.77
CA PRO A 57 1.62 -17.70 -9.20
C PRO A 57 1.83 -19.05 -8.53
N SER A 58 1.18 -19.25 -7.39
CA SER A 58 1.25 -20.49 -6.62
C SER A 58 0.11 -21.46 -6.96
N SER A 59 -0.15 -21.67 -8.25
CA SER A 59 -1.15 -22.62 -8.74
C SER A 59 -0.67 -24.09 -8.73
N GLY A 60 0.59 -24.33 -8.36
CA GLY A 60 1.21 -25.65 -8.32
C GLY A 60 2.41 -25.71 -7.39
N PRO A 61 3.24 -26.77 -7.49
CA PRO A 61 4.43 -26.93 -6.66
C PRO A 61 5.37 -25.72 -6.72
N ALA A 62 6.16 -25.54 -5.65
CA ALA A 62 7.15 -24.48 -5.61
C ALA A 62 8.16 -24.65 -6.77
N PRO A 63 8.45 -23.58 -7.53
CA PRO A 63 9.34 -23.67 -8.69
C PRO A 63 10.79 -23.94 -8.29
N ARG A 64 11.17 -23.66 -7.03
CA ARG A 64 12.48 -23.97 -6.45
C ARG A 64 12.36 -24.37 -4.98
N ALA A 65 13.35 -25.09 -4.48
CA ALA A 65 13.47 -25.41 -3.06
C ALA A 65 13.55 -24.14 -2.20
N ALA A 66 13.01 -24.20 -0.99
CA ALA A 66 13.01 -23.11 0.01
C ALA A 66 12.27 -21.81 -0.38
N MET A 67 11.37 -21.88 -1.37
CA MET A 67 10.44 -20.79 -1.63
C MET A 67 9.21 -20.90 -0.73
N VAL A 68 8.66 -19.74 -0.35
CA VAL A 68 7.51 -19.65 0.53
C VAL A 68 6.32 -19.06 -0.21
N GLN A 69 5.15 -19.60 0.07
CA GLN A 69 3.89 -19.09 -0.47
C GLN A 69 3.47 -17.87 0.35
N VAL A 70 3.12 -16.78 -0.32
CA VAL A 70 2.52 -15.59 0.31
C VAL A 70 1.18 -15.33 -0.33
N HIS A 71 0.13 -15.24 0.49
CA HIS A 71 -1.21 -14.89 0.04
C HIS A 71 -1.35 -13.38 -0.17
N GLY A 72 -2.11 -13.01 -1.20
CA GLY A 72 -2.48 -11.62 -1.41
C GLY A 72 -3.50 -11.14 -0.37
N ALA A 73 -3.95 -9.89 -0.53
CA ALA A 73 -4.87 -9.25 0.40
C ALA A 73 -6.32 -9.51 0.00
N GLY A 74 -7.09 -10.22 0.84
CA GLY A 74 -8.51 -10.55 0.61
C GLY A 74 -8.76 -12.06 0.47
N SER A 75 -10.03 -12.47 0.59
CA SER A 75 -10.45 -13.89 0.54
C SER A 75 -10.10 -14.58 -0.79
N ASP A 76 -10.13 -13.85 -1.89
CA ASP A 76 -9.94 -14.37 -3.25
C ASP A 76 -8.59 -13.99 -3.86
N ALA A 77 -7.67 -13.48 -3.04
CA ALA A 77 -6.40 -12.99 -3.52
C ALA A 77 -5.44 -14.14 -3.85
N ALA A 78 -5.00 -14.20 -5.09
CA ALA A 78 -4.09 -15.24 -5.56
C ALA A 78 -2.78 -15.28 -4.74
N ALA A 79 -2.36 -16.50 -4.40
CA ALA A 79 -1.10 -16.78 -3.73
C ALA A 79 0.05 -16.78 -4.74
N HIS A 80 1.24 -16.36 -4.31
CA HIS A 80 2.44 -16.35 -5.14
C HIS A 80 3.65 -16.92 -4.37
N TRP A 81 4.60 -17.51 -5.09
CA TRP A 81 5.85 -18.03 -4.54
C TRP A 81 6.90 -16.92 -4.42
N TYR A 82 7.61 -16.85 -3.31
CA TYR A 82 8.70 -15.89 -3.11
C TYR A 82 9.93 -16.56 -2.51
N CYS A 83 11.11 -15.99 -2.78
CA CYS A 83 12.31 -16.33 -2.03
C CYS A 83 12.08 -16.07 -0.53
N HIS A 84 12.64 -16.93 0.31
CA HIS A 84 12.59 -16.72 1.76
C HIS A 84 13.18 -15.34 2.16
N GLY A 85 12.83 -14.85 3.34
CA GLY A 85 13.37 -13.61 3.88
C GLY A 85 12.82 -12.37 3.18
N ARG A 86 13.68 -11.57 2.53
CA ARG A 86 13.36 -10.21 2.08
C ARG A 86 12.17 -10.15 1.11
N CYS A 87 12.13 -11.05 0.11
CA CYS A 87 11.06 -11.02 -0.90
C CYS A 87 9.71 -11.37 -0.30
N ALA A 88 9.65 -12.42 0.51
CA ALA A 88 8.45 -12.81 1.24
C ALA A 88 7.97 -11.70 2.20
N ALA A 89 8.89 -11.05 2.94
CA ALA A 89 8.56 -9.96 3.85
C ALA A 89 7.94 -8.75 3.14
N ILE A 90 8.50 -8.37 1.98
CA ILE A 90 7.97 -7.27 1.16
C ILE A 90 6.61 -7.64 0.56
N ALA A 91 6.43 -8.88 0.09
CA ALA A 91 5.16 -9.35 -0.42
C ALA A 91 4.07 -9.33 0.65
N ALA A 92 4.38 -9.80 1.86
CA ALA A 92 3.48 -9.77 3.01
C ALA A 92 3.11 -8.33 3.40
N ALA A 93 4.09 -7.43 3.50
CA ALA A 93 3.84 -6.02 3.78
C ALA A 93 2.94 -5.37 2.71
N ARG A 94 3.13 -5.70 1.43
CA ARG A 94 2.24 -5.23 0.35
C ARG A 94 0.83 -5.80 0.47
N ALA A 95 0.67 -7.03 0.95
CA ALA A 95 -0.64 -7.60 1.22
C ALA A 95 -1.33 -6.84 2.39
N ASP A 96 -0.61 -6.61 3.48
CA ASP A 96 -1.10 -5.84 4.64
C ASP A 96 -1.51 -4.41 4.27
N LEU A 97 -0.73 -3.73 3.42
CA LEU A 97 -1.06 -2.36 2.98
C LEU A 97 -2.33 -2.30 2.13
N ARG A 98 -2.63 -3.35 1.34
CA ARG A 98 -3.84 -3.40 0.51
C ARG A 98 -5.11 -3.67 1.31
N THR A 99 -5.01 -4.35 2.46
CA THR A 99 -6.13 -4.52 3.41
C THR A 99 -6.29 -3.32 4.36
N GLY A 100 -5.49 -2.26 4.20
CA GLY A 100 -5.56 -1.06 5.03
C GLY A 100 -4.89 -1.21 6.40
N GLY A 101 -3.99 -2.19 6.58
CA GLY A 101 -3.15 -2.32 7.78
C GLY A 101 -3.85 -2.86 9.02
N HIS A 102 -5.07 -3.38 8.90
CA HIS A 102 -5.76 -4.04 10.01
C HIS A 102 -5.24 -5.46 10.22
N ARG A 103 -4.05 -5.60 10.81
CA ARG A 103 -3.68 -6.89 11.43
C ARG A 103 -4.65 -7.16 12.57
N GLN A 104 -5.39 -8.25 12.46
CA GLN A 104 -6.01 -8.89 13.61
C GLN A 104 -4.86 -9.34 14.53
N ALA A 105 -4.52 -8.51 15.50
CA ALA A 105 -3.77 -8.90 16.67
C ALA A 105 -4.67 -9.86 17.47
N GLY A 106 -4.55 -11.15 17.21
CA GLY A 106 -5.40 -12.14 17.83
C GLY A 106 -5.12 -13.55 17.34
N ARG A 107 -3.98 -14.12 17.77
CA ARG A 107 -3.87 -15.56 18.06
C ARG A 107 -2.65 -15.79 18.94
N SER A 108 -2.96 -16.01 20.21
CA SER A 108 -2.13 -16.68 21.22
C SER A 108 -1.93 -18.15 20.88
#